data_AF-A0A952E0U3-F1
#
_entry.id   AF-A0A952E0U3-F1
#
_cell.length_a   1.000
_cell.length_b   1.000
_cell.length_c   1.000
_cell.angle_alpha   90.00
_cell.angle_beta   90.00
_cell.angle_gamma   90.00
#
_symmetry.space_group_name_H-M   'P 1'
#
loop_
_entity.id
_entity.type
_entity.pdbx_description
1 polymer ?
#
loop_
_entity_poly.entity_id
_entity_poly.type
_entity_poly.pdbx_seq_one_letter_code
_entity_poly.pdbx_strand_id
1 'polypeptide(L)' 'MQIIAQCPKCSSKWKLKDDTIDKRIRCEKCHTLFKVPQLSDLSAATDIIKKAKGTIYVDQKGKTYG' A
#
# COMPACT_ATOMS: atom_id res chain seq x y z
N MET A 1 10.96 6.25 0.03
CA MET A 1 9.64 5.67 0.37
C MET A 1 9.86 4.17 0.46
N GLN A 2 9.46 3.47 1.53
CA GLN A 2 9.65 2.02 1.62
C GLN A 2 8.34 1.32 1.27
N ILE A 3 8.35 0.50 0.22
CA ILE A 3 7.20 -0.31 -0.19
C ILE A 3 7.36 -1.69 0.45
N ILE A 4 6.41 -2.08 1.29
CA ILE A 4 6.38 -3.38 1.94
C ILE A 4 5.31 -4.22 1.24
N ALA A 5 5.70 -5.33 0.63
CA ALA A 5 4.75 -6.32 0.14
C ALA A 5 4.33 -7.23 1.28
N GLN A 6 3.04 -7.60 1.30
CA GLN A 6 2.52 -8.67 2.13
C GLN A 6 1.95 -9.77 1.22
N CYS A 7 2.39 -11.01 1.41
CA CYS A 7 1.85 -12.14 0.67
C CYS A 7 0.39 -12.43 1.10
N PRO A 8 -0.56 -12.58 0.16
CA PRO A 8 -1.96 -12.90 0.48
C PRO A 8 -2.15 -14.34 1.00
N LYS A 9 -1.21 -15.26 0.74
CA LYS A 9 -1.30 -16.66 1.15
C LYS A 9 -0.71 -16.95 2.52
N CYS A 10 0.49 -16.41 2.80
CA CYS A 10 1.25 -16.74 4.01
C CYS A 10 1.51 -15.53 4.92
N SER A 11 0.93 -14.36 4.59
CA SER A 11 1.08 -13.11 5.35
C SER A 11 2.52 -12.65 5.59
N SER A 12 3.48 -13.23 4.89
CA SER A 12 4.88 -12.84 4.99
C SER A 12 5.07 -11.44 4.42
N LYS A 13 5.82 -10.61 5.13
CA LYS A 13 6.09 -9.23 4.77
C LYS A 13 7.55 -9.07 4.39
N TRP A 14 7.83 -8.44 3.26
CA TRP A 14 9.20 -8.14 2.85
C TRP A 14 9.26 -6.80 2.13
N LYS A 15 10.46 -6.21 2.12
CA LYS A 15 10.71 -4.95 1.42
C LYS A 15 10.83 -5.23 -0.06
N LEU A 16 10.05 -4.51 -0.86
CA LEU A 16 10.21 -4.50 -2.31
C LEU A 16 11.31 -3.51 -2.67
N LYS A 17 12.14 -3.88 -3.64
CA LYS A 17 13.00 -2.92 -4.32
C LYS A 17 12.13 -2.11 -5.27
N ASP A 18 12.44 -0.84 -5.46
CA ASP A 18 11.66 0.04 -6.34
C ASP A 18 11.57 -0.50 -7.78
N ASP A 19 12.53 -1.31 -8.21
CA ASP A 19 12.58 -1.96 -9.53
C ASP A 19 11.63 -3.19 -9.69
N THR A 20 11.00 -3.64 -8.60
CA THR A 20 10.06 -4.79 -8.62
C THR A 20 8.59 -4.39 -8.77
N ILE A 21 8.35 -3.10 -8.94
CA ILE A 21 7.03 -2.51 -9.18
C ILE A 21 6.59 -2.93 -10.59
N ASP A 22 5.34 -3.36 -10.75
CA ASP A 22 4.75 -3.96 -11.96
C ASP A 22 5.15 -5.41 -12.30
N LYS A 23 6.10 -6.02 -11.56
CA LYS A 23 6.50 -7.41 -11.81
C LYS A 23 5.66 -8.39 -10.97
N ARG A 24 5.39 -9.57 -11.53
CA ARG A 24 4.88 -10.72 -10.74
C ARG A 24 5.99 -11.19 -9.83
N ILE A 25 5.84 -10.98 -8.54
CA ILE A 25 6.82 -11.42 -7.55
C ILE A 25 6.43 -12.78 -6.99
N ARG A 26 7.44 -13.61 -6.77
CA ARG A 26 7.31 -14.89 -6.09
C ARG A 26 7.56 -14.67 -4.60
N CYS A 27 6.62 -15.11 -3.76
CA CYS A 27 6.86 -15.12 -2.32
C CYS A 27 8.02 -16.07 -1.98
N GLU A 28 8.97 -15.62 -1.16
CA GLU A 28 10.11 -16.43 -0.73
C GLU A 28 9.71 -17.60 0.18
N LYS A 29 8.59 -17.48 0.93
CA LYS A 29 8.13 -18.51 1.86
C LYS A 29 7.21 -19.55 1.25
N CYS A 30 6.18 -19.11 0.55
CA CYS A 30 5.13 -20.01 0.02
C CYS A 30 5.20 -20.18 -1.49
N HIS A 31 6.17 -19.52 -2.14
CA HIS A 31 6.37 -19.57 -3.59
C HIS A 31 5.17 -19.15 -4.45
N THR A 32 4.13 -18.57 -3.83
CA THR A 32 2.98 -18.07 -4.55
C THR A 32 3.39 -16.85 -5.36
N LEU A 33 3.00 -16.84 -6.63
CA LEU A 33 3.13 -15.70 -7.52
C LEU A 33 1.95 -14.76 -7.28
N PHE A 34 2.22 -13.48 -7.05
CA PHE A 34 1.18 -12.46 -7.00
C PHE A 34 1.65 -11.18 -7.70
N LYS A 35 0.68 -10.43 -8.21
CA LYS A 35 0.94 -9.17 -8.91
C LYS A 35 1.11 -8.06 -7.88
N VAL A 36 2.22 -7.32 -7.95
CA VAL A 36 2.38 -6.07 -7.21
C VAL A 36 1.67 -4.98 -8.01
N PRO A 37 0.70 -4.23 -7.43
CA PRO A 37 0.05 -3.12 -8.11
C PRO A 37 1.07 -2.04 -8.47
N GLN A 38 0.86 -1.34 -9.60
CA GLN A 38 1.74 -0.24 -9.99
C GLN A 38 1.66 0.90 -8.98
N LEU A 39 2.76 1.63 -8.82
CA LEU A 39 2.76 2.86 -8.01
C LEU A 39 1.74 3.90 -8.52
N SER A 40 1.46 3.92 -9.82
CA SER A 40 0.43 4.76 -10.43
C SER A 40 -0.98 4.43 -9.90
N ASP A 41 -1.32 3.14 -9.75
CA ASP A 41 -2.59 2.69 -9.15
C ASP A 41 -2.67 3.04 -7.66
N LEU A 42 -1.53 3.02 -6.97
CA LEU A 42 -1.41 3.44 -5.57
C LEU A 42 -1.31 4.96 -5.40
N SER A 43 -1.06 5.72 -6.47
CA SER A 43 -0.95 7.19 -6.42
C SER A 43 -2.26 7.79 -5.93
N ALA A 44 -3.40 7.33 -6.46
CA ALA A 44 -4.71 7.81 -6.02
C ALA A 44 -4.93 7.62 -4.50
N ALA A 45 -4.56 6.45 -3.96
CA ALA A 45 -4.68 6.19 -2.52
C ALA A 45 -3.65 6.99 -1.69
N THR A 46 -2.42 7.12 -2.17
CA THR A 46 -1.39 7.89 -1.47
C THR A 46 -1.58 9.40 -1.56
N ASP A 47 -2.22 9.93 -2.61
CA ASP A 47 -2.60 11.33 -2.74
C ASP A 47 -3.75 11.68 -1.79
N ILE A 48 -4.70 10.77 -1.56
CA ILE A 48 -5.73 10.91 -0.52
C ILE A 48 -5.08 10.92 0.87
N ILE A 49 -4.17 9.99 1.14
CA ILE A 49 -3.47 9.90 2.44
C ILE A 49 -2.53 11.10 2.66
N LYS A 50 -1.86 11.60 1.61
CA LYS A 50 -1.02 12.80 1.66
C LYS A 50 -1.86 14.07 1.86
N LYS A 51 -3.01 14.20 1.20
CA LYS A 51 -3.96 15.30 1.46
C LYS A 51 -4.53 15.24 2.88
N ALA A 52 -4.65 14.04 3.45
CA ALA A 52 -5.06 13.81 4.83
C ALA A 52 -3.94 13.97 5.87
N LYS A 53 -2.71 14.41 5.49
CA LYS A 53 -1.66 14.79 6.46
C LYS A 53 -1.94 16.14 7.17
N GLY A 54 -3.21 16.42 7.46
CA GLY A 54 -3.66 17.51 8.33
C GLY A 54 -4.38 16.93 9.54
N THR A 55 -4.49 17.71 10.62
CA THR A 55 -5.30 17.31 11.78
C THR A 55 -6.78 17.31 11.37
N ILE A 56 -7.35 16.13 11.15
CA ILE A 56 -8.77 16.00 10.84
C ILE A 56 -9.56 15.98 12.14
N TYR A 57 -10.37 17.01 12.38
CA TYR A 57 -11.33 17.02 13.48
C TYR A 57 -12.61 16.30 13.03
N VAL A 58 -13.25 15.53 13.91
CA VAL A 58 -14.46 14.74 13.59
C VAL A 58 -15.51 14.99 14.66
N ASP A 59 -16.76 15.22 14.28
CA ASP A 59 -17.89 15.33 15.21
C ASP A 59 -18.70 14.03 15.38
N GLN A 60 -19.65 14.05 16.32
CA GLN A 60 -20.53 12.93 16.67
C GLN A 60 -21.49 12.48 15.55
N LYS A 61 -21.59 13.24 14.44
CA LYS A 61 -22.37 12.88 13.25
C LYS A 61 -21.47 12.33 12.13
N GLY A 62 -20.17 12.16 12.40
CA GLY A 62 -19.19 11.69 11.42
C GLY A 62 -18.77 12.75 10.42
N LYS A 63 -19.03 14.04 10.69
CA LYS A 63 -18.59 15.13 9.82
C LYS A 63 -17.11 15.44 10.10
N THR A 64 -16.32 15.51 9.04
CA THR A 64 -14.87 15.78 9.11
C THR A 64 -14.57 17.24 8.79
N TYR A 65 -13.64 17.84 9.53
CA TYR A 65 -13.11 19.19 9.35
C TYR A 65 -11.59 19.10 9.12
N GLY A 66 -11.04 20.00 8.30
CA GLY A 66 -9.62 20.03 7.94
C GLY A 66 -8.79 21.02 8.75
#